data_AF-H0ESU3-F1
#
_entry.id   AF-H0ESU3-F1
#
_cell.length_a   1.000
_cell.length_b   1.000
_cell.length_c   1.000
_cell.angle_alpha   90.00
_cell.angle_beta   90.00
_cell.angle_gamma   90.00
#
_symmetry.space_group_name_H-M   'P 1'
#
loop_
_entity.id
_entity.type
_entity.pdbx_description
1 polymer ?
#
loop_
_entity_poly.entity_id
_entity_poly.type
_entity_poly.pdbx_seq_one_letter_code
_entity_poly.pdbx_strand_id
1 'polypeptide(L)'
;MVLRNKTGNDPPWGEYERAEELCELGTKWDIEGFIRLEAGFELILCNFTNGLEFKSARRRPKQDPNQFEYMRAVAARYQGITAGRVEVDYSSMVSAFFYPINLTNPNPKRAELPRLVSSEVGGVRHIQEDLEIVLESSQRFSNERIDWQGVVDMIVTRYSDRLQYMVLETTTQEEIQATVSTLLSLLIEEESPAVETAKLEMKDLIAYLDWSTWLECGKCAYDELQEQ
;
A
#
# COMPACT_ATOMS: atom_id res chain seq x y z
N MET A 1 21.48 0.53 4.76
CA MET A 1 20.47 1.56 5.10
C MET A 1 21.10 2.55 6.07
N VAL A 2 20.92 3.86 5.86
CA VAL A 2 21.60 4.93 6.64
C VAL A 2 21.50 4.71 8.15
N LEU A 3 20.30 4.34 8.63
CA LEU A 3 20.01 4.13 10.04
C LEU A 3 20.74 2.93 10.69
N ARG A 4 21.14 1.90 9.93
CA ARG A 4 21.71 0.66 10.50
C ARG A 4 23.21 0.73 10.78
N ASN A 5 23.88 1.85 10.44
CA ASN A 5 25.34 2.02 10.56
C ASN A 5 26.16 0.79 10.12
N LYS A 6 25.67 0.08 9.08
CA LYS A 6 26.26 -1.13 8.53
C LYS A 6 26.66 -0.86 7.08
N THR A 7 27.96 -0.92 6.81
CA THR A 7 28.55 -0.89 5.47
C THR A 7 28.98 -2.30 5.10
N GLY A 8 28.03 -3.16 4.71
CA GLY A 8 28.32 -4.58 4.47
C GLY A 8 27.41 -5.24 3.43
N ASN A 9 27.97 -6.27 2.77
CA ASN A 9 27.28 -7.19 1.86
C ASN A 9 26.26 -8.04 2.62
N ASP A 10 25.17 -7.42 3.09
CA ASP A 10 24.04 -8.19 3.59
C ASP A 10 23.52 -9.07 2.45
N PRO A 11 23.34 -10.39 2.67
CA PRO A 11 22.73 -11.24 1.67
C PRO A 11 21.34 -10.66 1.31
N PRO A 12 20.89 -10.79 0.06
CA PRO A 12 19.58 -10.31 -0.39
C PRO A 12 18.43 -10.80 0.50
N TRP A 13 18.62 -11.96 1.14
CA TRP A 13 17.65 -12.69 1.95
C TRP A 13 17.45 -12.15 3.39
N GLY A 14 18.22 -11.15 3.82
CA GLY A 14 18.16 -10.60 5.19
C GLY A 14 17.10 -9.52 5.43
N GLU A 15 15.94 -9.58 4.76
CA GLU A 15 14.90 -8.53 4.87
C GLU A 15 14.16 -8.57 6.22
N TYR A 16 13.99 -9.75 6.81
CA TYR A 16 13.35 -9.89 8.12
C TYR A 16 14.22 -9.29 9.23
N GLU A 17 15.50 -9.62 9.23
CA GLU A 17 16.48 -9.08 10.18
C GLU A 17 16.63 -7.55 10.00
N ARG A 18 16.55 -7.07 8.75
CA ARG A 18 16.47 -5.64 8.47
C ARG A 18 15.26 -4.99 9.10
N ALA A 19 14.09 -5.61 8.97
CA ALA A 19 12.84 -5.10 9.55
C ALA A 19 12.91 -5.09 11.08
N GLU A 20 13.43 -6.14 11.71
CA GLU A 20 13.63 -6.21 13.16
C GLU A 20 14.56 -5.11 13.65
N GLU A 21 15.74 -4.96 13.05
CA GLU A 21 16.70 -3.91 13.43
C GLU A 21 16.12 -2.49 13.25
N LEU A 22 15.27 -2.29 12.23
CA LEU A 22 14.58 -1.02 12.05
C LEU A 22 13.54 -0.75 13.13
N CYS A 23 12.78 -1.77 13.50
CA CYS A 23 11.82 -1.66 14.57
C CYS A 23 12.47 -1.40 15.92
N GLU A 24 13.61 -2.05 16.21
CA GLU A 24 14.41 -1.75 17.40
C GLU A 24 14.87 -0.29 17.43
N LEU A 25 15.37 0.22 16.30
CA LEU A 25 15.77 1.63 16.19
C LEU A 25 14.57 2.59 16.36
N GLY A 26 13.43 2.26 15.74
CA GLY A 26 12.20 3.04 15.77
C GLY A 26 11.66 3.31 17.18
N THR A 27 11.92 2.41 18.14
CA THR A 27 11.50 2.58 19.54
C THR A 27 12.00 3.88 20.18
N LYS A 28 13.17 4.37 19.77
CA LYS A 28 13.76 5.61 20.31
C LYS A 28 12.94 6.85 19.99
N TRP A 29 12.23 6.84 18.87
CA TRP A 29 11.46 7.97 18.35
C TRP A 29 9.95 7.68 18.34
N ASP A 30 9.51 6.64 19.04
CA ASP A 30 8.11 6.18 19.09
C ASP A 30 7.50 5.99 17.69
N ILE A 31 8.28 5.36 16.78
CA ILE A 31 7.85 4.99 15.43
C ILE A 31 7.17 3.62 15.49
N GLU A 32 5.92 3.56 15.03
CA GLU A 32 5.09 2.34 15.05
C GLU A 32 5.41 1.37 13.89
N GLY A 33 5.98 1.88 12.81
CA GLY A 33 6.32 1.09 11.63
C GLY A 33 6.96 1.89 10.50
N PHE A 34 7.29 1.20 9.42
CA PHE A 34 7.94 1.73 8.23
C PHE A 34 7.17 1.35 6.98
N ILE A 35 7.22 2.22 5.97
CA ILE A 35 6.70 1.92 4.63
C ILE A 35 7.90 1.80 3.69
N ARG A 36 7.96 0.70 2.92
CA ARG A 36 8.96 0.51 1.86
C ARG A 36 8.31 0.37 0.49
N LEU A 37 9.05 0.76 -0.53
CA LEU A 37 8.67 0.57 -1.93
C LEU A 37 9.50 -0.56 -2.55
N GLU A 38 8.83 -1.61 -3.01
CA GLU A 38 9.43 -2.70 -3.80
C GLU A 38 8.58 -2.95 -5.05
N ALA A 39 7.83 -4.05 -5.12
CA ALA A 39 6.84 -4.32 -6.17
C ALA A 39 5.50 -3.59 -5.94
N GLY A 40 5.47 -2.66 -5.00
CA GLY A 40 4.31 -1.94 -4.50
C GLY A 40 4.73 -1.20 -3.24
N PHE A 41 3.80 -1.03 -2.30
CA PHE A 41 4.11 -0.59 -0.94
C PHE A 41 3.99 -1.77 0.02
N GLU A 42 4.90 -1.84 0.97
CA GLU A 42 4.84 -2.79 2.07
C GLU A 42 4.88 -2.03 3.39
N LEU A 43 3.96 -2.40 4.29
CA LEU A 43 3.93 -1.90 5.64
C LEU A 43 4.69 -2.88 6.55
N ILE A 44 5.74 -2.38 7.18
CA ILE A 44 6.48 -3.07 8.23
C ILE A 44 5.97 -2.49 9.56
N LEU A 45 4.97 -3.14 10.15
CA LEU A 45 4.46 -2.76 11.46
C LEU A 45 5.26 -3.46 12.56
N CYS A 46 5.79 -2.70 13.51
CA CYS A 46 6.71 -3.21 14.52
C CYS A 46 6.02 -3.99 15.64
N ASN A 47 4.76 -3.67 15.93
CA ASN A 47 3.99 -4.38 16.96
C ASN A 47 2.50 -4.47 16.60
N PHE A 48 2.04 -5.65 16.19
CA PHE A 48 0.64 -5.91 15.87
C PHE A 48 -0.30 -5.99 17.08
N THR A 49 0.25 -6.02 18.31
CA THR A 49 -0.54 -6.03 19.55
C THR A 49 -0.82 -4.63 20.09
N ASN A 50 -0.15 -3.61 19.54
CA ASN A 50 -0.34 -2.22 19.91
C ASN A 50 -1.02 -1.46 18.75
N GLY A 51 -2.07 -0.69 19.03
CA GLY A 51 -2.79 0.09 18.03
C GLY A 51 -3.70 -0.68 17.06
N LEU A 52 -3.68 -2.02 17.07
CA LEU A 52 -4.56 -2.84 16.23
C LEU A 52 -5.43 -3.80 17.06
N GLU A 53 -6.70 -3.90 16.65
CA GLU A 53 -7.62 -4.91 17.17
C GLU A 53 -7.78 -6.03 16.14
N PHE A 54 -7.39 -7.24 16.49
CA PHE A 54 -7.63 -8.40 15.65
C PHE A 54 -9.12 -8.73 15.61
N LYS A 55 -9.77 -8.48 14.46
CA LYS A 55 -11.17 -8.87 14.23
C LYS A 55 -11.28 -10.30 13.70
N SER A 56 -10.55 -10.60 12.65
CA SER A 56 -10.56 -11.91 11.99
C SER A 56 -9.39 -12.05 11.02
N ALA A 57 -8.88 -13.26 10.85
CA ALA A 57 -8.02 -13.64 9.74
C ALA A 57 -8.44 -15.02 9.25
N ARG A 58 -8.31 -15.26 7.95
CA ARG A 58 -8.53 -16.57 7.39
C ARG A 58 -7.40 -16.87 6.39
N ARG A 59 -7.13 -18.15 6.19
CA ARG A 59 -5.92 -18.64 5.52
C ARG A 59 -6.07 -18.60 4.00
N ARG A 60 -5.09 -18.05 3.29
CA ARG A 60 -5.03 -18.18 1.83
C ARG A 60 -4.68 -19.61 1.40
N PRO A 61 -5.18 -20.08 0.24
CA PRO A 61 -4.68 -21.29 -0.39
C PRO A 61 -3.16 -21.20 -0.57
N LYS A 62 -2.45 -22.33 -0.48
CA LYS A 62 -0.99 -22.39 -0.66
C LYS A 62 -0.53 -22.11 -2.11
N GLN A 63 -1.45 -21.87 -3.04
CA GLN A 63 -1.11 -21.60 -4.42
C GLN A 63 -0.55 -20.19 -4.56
N ASP A 64 0.51 -20.08 -5.35
CA ASP A 64 1.05 -18.79 -5.72
C ASP A 64 0.00 -17.97 -6.50
N PRO A 65 -0.03 -16.64 -6.32
CA PRO A 65 -0.86 -15.77 -7.12
C PRO A 65 -0.60 -16.02 -8.61
N ASN A 66 -1.67 -15.97 -9.41
CA ASN A 66 -1.53 -15.96 -10.86
C ASN A 66 -0.55 -14.84 -11.27
N GLN A 67 0.45 -15.15 -12.09
CA GLN A 67 1.47 -14.19 -12.54
C GLN A 67 0.84 -12.93 -13.16
N PHE A 68 -0.26 -13.06 -13.90
CA PHE A 68 -0.99 -11.91 -14.45
C PHE A 68 -1.65 -11.05 -13.37
N GLU A 69 -2.12 -11.66 -12.29
CA GLU A 69 -2.66 -10.93 -11.13
C GLU A 69 -1.58 -10.23 -10.34
N TYR A 70 -0.43 -10.89 -10.16
CA TYR A 70 0.75 -10.26 -9.58
C TYR A 70 1.16 -9.04 -10.40
N MET A 71 1.35 -9.19 -11.71
CA MET A 71 1.72 -8.08 -12.60
C MET A 71 0.69 -6.94 -12.57
N ARG A 72 -0.60 -7.27 -12.53
CA ARG A 72 -1.67 -6.28 -12.40
C ARG A 72 -1.63 -5.54 -11.06
N ALA A 73 -1.29 -6.22 -9.97
CA ALA A 73 -1.13 -5.60 -8.66
C ALA A 73 0.09 -4.68 -8.62
N VAL A 74 1.23 -5.13 -9.13
CA VAL A 74 2.48 -4.35 -9.17
C VAL A 74 2.38 -3.14 -10.10
N ALA A 75 1.63 -3.24 -11.19
CA ALA A 75 1.37 -2.15 -12.13
C ALA A 75 0.26 -1.19 -11.68
N ALA A 76 -0.36 -1.41 -10.51
CA ALA A 76 -1.39 -0.53 -10.00
C ALA A 76 -0.83 0.88 -9.76
N ARG A 77 -1.64 1.91 -10.04
CA ARG A 77 -1.23 3.30 -9.84
C ARG A 77 -1.47 3.70 -8.39
N TYR A 78 -0.40 4.03 -7.67
CA TYR A 78 -0.44 4.42 -6.26
C TYR A 78 -0.35 5.94 -6.05
N GLN A 79 -0.93 6.74 -6.95
CA GLN A 79 -0.91 8.21 -6.81
C GLN A 79 -1.63 8.62 -5.51
N GLY A 80 -1.01 9.47 -4.68
CA GLY A 80 -1.53 9.84 -3.36
C GLY A 80 -1.70 8.66 -2.38
N ILE A 81 -1.08 7.52 -2.68
CA ILE A 81 -1.12 6.22 -1.98
C ILE A 81 -2.56 5.69 -1.75
N THR A 82 -3.44 5.97 -2.72
CA THR A 82 -4.81 5.42 -2.82
C THR A 82 -5.73 5.78 -1.65
N ALA A 83 -6.65 6.73 -1.87
CA ALA A 83 -7.61 7.18 -0.87
C ALA A 83 -6.99 7.82 0.39
N GLY A 84 -5.83 8.46 0.25
CA GLY A 84 -5.15 9.10 1.39
C GLY A 84 -4.69 8.12 2.47
N ARG A 85 -4.52 6.83 2.15
CA ARG A 85 -4.04 5.82 3.12
C ARG A 85 -2.65 6.11 3.67
N VAL A 86 -1.84 6.87 2.94
CA VAL A 86 -0.53 7.33 3.38
C VAL A 86 -0.35 8.76 2.89
N GLU A 87 -0.11 9.67 3.81
CA GLU A 87 0.33 11.03 3.54
C GLU A 87 1.83 11.13 3.82
N VAL A 88 2.58 11.64 2.86
CA VAL A 88 4.03 11.83 3.00
C VAL A 88 4.29 13.29 3.29
N ASP A 89 4.78 13.58 4.49
CA ASP A 89 5.25 14.92 4.83
C ASP A 89 6.64 15.16 4.21
N TYR A 90 6.67 16.01 3.17
CA TYR A 90 7.91 16.40 2.50
C TYR A 90 8.63 17.57 3.19
N SER A 91 8.00 18.25 4.15
CA SER A 91 8.56 19.44 4.80
C SER A 91 9.84 19.13 5.58
N SER A 92 9.94 17.90 6.09
CA SER A 92 11.05 17.41 6.89
C SER A 92 11.80 16.25 6.22
N MET A 93 11.78 16.18 4.89
CA MET A 93 12.44 15.10 4.16
C MET A 93 13.98 15.16 4.30
N VAL A 94 14.61 14.03 4.67
CA VAL A 94 16.07 13.86 4.65
C VAL A 94 16.46 12.91 3.52
N SER A 95 17.36 13.37 2.66
CA SER A 95 17.87 12.60 1.51
C SER A 95 19.37 12.70 1.41
N ALA A 96 20.04 11.57 1.15
CA ALA A 96 21.47 11.53 0.88
C ALA A 96 21.90 12.44 -0.30
N PHE A 97 20.99 12.75 -1.23
CA PHE A 97 21.24 13.66 -2.35
C PHE A 97 21.36 15.13 -1.94
N PHE A 98 20.97 15.49 -0.72
CA PHE A 98 21.08 16.86 -0.22
C PHE A 98 22.47 17.18 0.33
N TYR A 99 23.35 16.17 0.43
CA TYR A 99 24.67 16.29 1.05
C TYR A 99 25.78 16.10 0.02
N PRO A 100 26.92 16.79 0.16
CA PRO A 100 28.07 16.64 -0.72
C PRO A 100 28.86 15.36 -0.38
N ILE A 101 28.25 14.20 -0.58
CA ILE A 101 28.84 12.89 -0.25
C ILE A 101 29.02 12.00 -1.49
N ASN A 102 29.96 11.06 -1.41
CA ASN A 102 30.22 10.14 -2.51
C ASN A 102 29.13 9.06 -2.61
N LEU A 103 28.23 9.21 -3.59
CA LEU A 103 27.18 8.23 -3.90
C LEU A 103 27.57 7.25 -5.02
N THR A 104 28.85 7.17 -5.38
CA THR A 104 29.32 6.34 -6.50
C THR A 104 29.08 4.86 -6.21
N ASN A 105 28.44 4.18 -7.17
CA ASN A 105 28.28 2.73 -7.10
C ASN A 105 29.63 2.05 -7.37
N PRO A 106 30.12 1.18 -6.46
CA PRO A 106 31.34 0.41 -6.70
C PRO A 106 31.19 -0.63 -7.83
N ASN A 107 29.96 -0.96 -8.24
CA ASN A 107 29.70 -1.85 -9.37
C ASN A 107 29.64 -1.07 -10.69
N PRO A 108 30.65 -1.21 -11.58
CA PRO A 108 30.71 -0.44 -12.82
C PRO A 108 29.58 -0.80 -13.80
N LYS A 109 28.99 -2.00 -13.70
CA LYS A 109 27.84 -2.40 -14.54
C LYS A 109 26.54 -1.74 -14.13
N ARG A 110 26.49 -1.15 -12.93
CA ARG A 110 25.31 -0.51 -12.33
C ARG A 110 25.64 0.91 -11.84
N ALA A 111 26.53 1.61 -12.55
CA ALA A 111 27.00 2.94 -12.19
C ALA A 111 25.86 3.97 -12.08
N GLU A 112 24.73 3.72 -12.74
CA GLU A 112 23.51 4.52 -12.70
C GLU A 112 22.74 4.45 -11.37
N LEU A 113 23.06 3.49 -10.49
CA LEU A 113 22.38 3.30 -9.22
C LEU A 113 23.21 3.83 -8.05
N PRO A 114 22.88 5.00 -7.47
CA PRO A 114 23.70 5.60 -6.41
C PRO A 114 23.75 4.70 -5.16
N ARG A 115 24.92 4.62 -4.51
CA ARG A 115 25.17 3.82 -3.30
C ARG A 115 25.97 4.60 -2.27
N LEU A 116 25.59 4.46 -1.01
CA LEU A 116 26.30 5.04 0.14
C LEU A 116 27.54 4.24 0.59
N VAL A 117 27.84 3.13 -0.08
CA VAL A 117 28.93 2.21 0.33
C VAL A 117 30.30 2.89 0.23
N SER A 118 30.46 3.81 -0.70
CA SER A 118 31.71 4.55 -0.95
C SER A 118 31.77 5.89 -0.21
N SER A 119 30.76 6.21 0.60
CA SER A 119 30.66 7.48 1.32
C SER A 119 31.55 7.51 2.55
N GLU A 120 32.07 8.69 2.88
CA GLU A 120 32.85 8.90 4.10
C GLU A 120 31.97 8.75 5.35
N VAL A 121 32.51 8.14 6.40
CA VAL A 121 31.80 7.92 7.68
C VAL A 121 31.28 9.23 8.26
N GLY A 122 32.06 10.31 8.17
CA GLY A 122 31.66 11.63 8.63
C GLY A 122 30.44 12.17 7.88
N GLY A 123 30.38 12.00 6.56
CA GLY A 123 29.24 12.43 5.74
C GLY A 123 27.95 11.66 6.05
N VAL A 124 28.04 10.34 6.25
CA VAL A 124 26.87 9.54 6.64
C VAL A 124 26.37 9.92 8.04
N ARG A 125 27.28 10.23 8.97
CA ARG A 125 26.92 10.69 10.32
C ARG A 125 26.12 11.99 10.29
N HIS A 126 26.47 12.95 9.43
CA HIS A 126 25.69 14.19 9.30
C HIS A 126 24.25 13.93 8.84
N ILE A 127 24.05 12.98 7.92
CA ILE A 127 22.70 12.58 7.50
C ILE A 127 21.93 11.95 8.66
N GLN A 128 22.59 11.14 9.49
CA GLN A 128 21.98 10.52 10.67
C GLN A 128 21.56 11.58 11.70
N GLU A 129 22.42 12.57 11.96
CA GLU A 129 22.14 13.67 12.89
C GLU A 129 20.93 14.50 12.45
N ASP A 130 20.86 14.89 11.17
CA ASP A 130 19.72 15.64 10.64
C ASP A 130 18.43 14.82 10.66
N LEU A 131 18.53 13.51 10.40
CA LEU A 131 17.40 12.59 10.52
C LEU A 131 16.91 12.47 11.97
N GLU A 132 17.82 12.40 12.95
CA GLU A 132 17.47 12.40 14.37
C GLU A 132 16.72 13.67 14.76
N ILE A 133 17.19 14.84 14.32
CA ILE A 133 16.52 16.12 14.56
C ILE A 133 15.09 16.14 13.98
N VAL A 134 14.91 15.64 12.77
CA VAL A 134 13.59 15.53 12.13
C VAL A 134 12.67 14.62 12.93
N LEU A 135 13.15 13.45 13.33
CA LEU A 135 12.35 12.48 14.07
C LEU A 135 11.94 13.01 15.46
N GLU A 136 12.84 13.72 16.15
CA GLU A 136 12.56 14.35 17.44
C GLU A 136 11.60 15.55 17.35
N SER A 137 11.66 16.30 16.24
CA SER A 137 10.84 17.51 16.04
C SER A 137 9.49 17.24 15.38
N SER A 138 9.28 16.03 14.86
CA SER A 138 8.07 15.68 14.11
C SER A 138 6.80 15.86 14.96
N GLN A 139 6.02 16.89 14.63
CA GLN A 139 4.67 17.05 15.16
C GLN A 139 3.80 15.98 14.50
N ARG A 140 3.12 15.16 15.30
CA ARG A 140 2.14 14.20 14.78
C ARG A 140 0.98 14.99 14.18
N PHE A 141 0.92 15.05 12.85
CA PHE A 141 -0.22 15.61 12.16
C PHE A 141 -1.44 14.73 12.42
N SER A 142 -2.35 15.19 13.26
CA SER A 142 -3.63 14.54 13.52
C SER A 142 -4.75 15.26 12.75
N ASN A 143 -4.77 15.12 11.44
CA ASN A 143 -5.97 15.43 10.66
C ASN A 143 -6.54 14.12 10.13
N GLU A 144 -7.23 13.39 11.01
CA GLU A 144 -7.96 12.18 10.66
C GLU A 144 -9.20 12.57 9.83
N ARG A 145 -9.01 12.79 8.53
CA ARG A 145 -10.10 12.90 7.57
C ARG A 145 -10.04 11.69 6.65
N ILE A 146 -11.10 10.89 6.71
CA ILE A 146 -11.24 9.74 5.82
C ILE A 146 -11.69 10.25 4.45
N ASP A 147 -10.86 10.04 3.43
CA ASP A 147 -11.19 10.31 2.03
C ASP A 147 -12.12 9.21 1.49
N TRP A 148 -13.42 9.33 1.83
CA TRP A 148 -14.43 8.38 1.37
C TRP A 148 -14.54 8.29 -0.15
N GLN A 149 -14.30 9.39 -0.87
CA GLN A 149 -14.33 9.38 -2.33
C GLN A 149 -13.19 8.52 -2.88
N GLY A 150 -11.96 8.73 -2.42
CA GLY A 150 -10.84 7.89 -2.81
C GLY A 150 -11.05 6.41 -2.43
N VAL A 151 -11.69 6.12 -1.29
CA VAL A 151 -12.01 4.74 -0.89
C VAL A 151 -12.96 4.10 -1.90
N VAL A 152 -14.02 4.81 -2.30
CA VAL A 152 -14.98 4.35 -3.31
C VAL A 152 -14.30 4.17 -4.66
N ASP A 153 -13.51 5.15 -5.11
CA ASP A 153 -12.81 5.10 -6.40
C ASP A 153 -11.85 3.91 -6.49
N MET A 154 -11.17 3.58 -5.40
CA MET A 154 -10.32 2.40 -5.32
C MET A 154 -11.10 1.09 -5.43
N ILE A 155 -12.25 0.99 -4.76
CA ILE A 155 -13.13 -0.17 -4.86
C ILE A 155 -13.62 -0.30 -6.31
N VAL A 156 -14.18 0.76 -6.88
CA VAL A 156 -14.69 0.76 -8.26
C VAL A 156 -13.57 0.41 -9.25
N THR A 157 -12.41 1.03 -9.15
CA THR A 157 -11.24 0.73 -10.00
C THR A 157 -10.81 -0.72 -9.89
N ARG A 158 -10.89 -1.33 -8.70
CA ARG A 158 -10.46 -2.71 -8.49
C ARG A 158 -11.44 -3.74 -9.05
N TYR A 159 -12.75 -3.48 -8.94
CA TYR A 159 -13.79 -4.49 -9.16
C TYR A 159 -14.64 -4.28 -10.42
N SER A 160 -14.88 -3.04 -10.87
CA SER A 160 -15.87 -2.72 -11.92
C SER A 160 -15.69 -3.52 -13.22
N ASP A 161 -14.52 -3.47 -13.85
CA ASP A 161 -14.25 -4.16 -15.11
C ASP A 161 -14.47 -5.68 -15.02
N ARG A 162 -14.15 -6.28 -13.86
CA ARG A 162 -14.31 -7.73 -13.64
C ARG A 162 -15.76 -8.11 -13.42
N LEU A 163 -16.50 -7.29 -12.67
CA LEU A 163 -17.95 -7.47 -12.51
C LEU A 163 -18.65 -7.36 -13.86
N GLN A 164 -18.29 -6.38 -14.68
CA GLN A 164 -18.83 -6.23 -16.04
C GLN A 164 -18.48 -7.43 -16.92
N TYR A 165 -17.22 -7.89 -16.90
CA TYR A 165 -16.78 -9.07 -17.66
C TYR A 165 -17.58 -10.33 -17.29
N MET A 166 -17.89 -10.55 -16.01
CA MET A 166 -18.63 -11.75 -15.56
C MET A 166 -20.09 -11.80 -16.00
N VAL A 167 -20.69 -10.67 -16.39
CA VAL A 167 -22.11 -10.58 -16.78
C VAL A 167 -22.30 -10.69 -18.29
N LEU A 168 -21.23 -10.58 -19.08
CA LEU A 168 -21.30 -10.75 -20.53
C LEU A 168 -21.81 -12.15 -20.90
N GLU A 169 -22.68 -12.23 -21.91
CA GLU A 169 -23.24 -13.49 -22.39
C GLU A 169 -22.17 -14.45 -22.93
N THR A 170 -21.03 -13.91 -23.35
CA THR A 170 -19.90 -14.66 -23.89
C THR A 170 -19.02 -15.30 -22.83
N THR A 171 -19.14 -14.87 -21.56
CA THR A 171 -18.24 -15.31 -20.48
C THR A 171 -18.66 -16.69 -19.97
N THR A 172 -17.72 -17.64 -19.95
CA THR A 172 -18.01 -19.01 -19.54
C THR A 172 -18.10 -19.15 -18.02
N GLN A 173 -18.67 -20.28 -17.60
CA GLN A 173 -18.75 -20.66 -16.20
C GLN A 173 -17.35 -20.74 -15.55
N GLU A 174 -16.38 -21.31 -16.24
CA GLU A 174 -15.01 -21.46 -15.77
C GLU A 174 -14.33 -20.09 -15.60
N GLU A 175 -14.58 -19.15 -16.51
CA GLU A 175 -14.05 -17.78 -16.45
C GLU A 175 -14.62 -16.99 -15.26
N ILE A 176 -15.92 -17.14 -14.98
CA ILE A 176 -16.56 -16.55 -13.80
C ILE A 176 -15.95 -17.14 -12.53
N GLN A 177 -15.85 -18.47 -12.42
CA GLN A 177 -15.27 -19.13 -11.25
C GLN A 177 -13.81 -18.71 -11.02
N ALA A 178 -13.00 -18.62 -12.08
CA ALA A 178 -11.62 -18.17 -12.00
C ALA A 178 -11.52 -16.71 -11.55
N THR A 179 -12.40 -15.84 -12.03
CA THR A 179 -12.45 -14.42 -11.67
C THR A 179 -12.87 -14.22 -10.21
N VAL A 180 -13.93 -14.92 -9.77
CA VAL A 180 -14.40 -14.91 -8.39
C VAL A 180 -13.33 -15.45 -7.46
N SER A 181 -12.74 -16.61 -7.77
CA SER A 181 -11.64 -17.20 -6.99
C SER A 181 -10.45 -16.24 -6.88
N THR A 182 -10.13 -15.54 -7.95
CA THR A 182 -9.07 -14.52 -7.95
C THR A 182 -9.42 -13.32 -7.07
N LEU A 183 -10.65 -12.81 -7.14
CA LEU A 183 -11.10 -11.67 -6.32
C LEU A 183 -11.20 -12.02 -4.83
N LEU A 184 -11.68 -13.23 -4.54
CA LEU A 184 -11.80 -13.79 -3.19
C LEU A 184 -10.50 -14.39 -2.67
N SER A 185 -9.46 -14.56 -3.50
CA SER A 185 -8.14 -14.94 -2.98
C SER A 185 -7.59 -13.92 -1.97
N LEU A 186 -8.13 -12.69 -1.97
CA LEU A 186 -7.92 -11.65 -0.96
C LEU A 186 -8.97 -11.70 0.19
N LEU A 187 -10.20 -12.14 -0.08
CA LEU A 187 -11.32 -12.24 0.85
C LEU A 187 -11.71 -13.70 1.04
N ILE A 188 -11.25 -14.28 2.13
CA ILE A 188 -11.38 -15.70 2.37
C ILE A 188 -12.84 -16.08 2.65
N GLU A 189 -13.44 -17.04 1.94
CA GLU A 189 -14.01 -18.29 2.48
C GLU A 189 -14.41 -19.33 1.43
N GLU A 190 -14.78 -20.49 1.98
CA GLU A 190 -14.97 -21.85 1.49
C GLU A 190 -16.30 -22.11 0.73
N GLU A 191 -16.31 -23.26 0.03
CA GLU A 191 -17.34 -23.84 -0.85
C GLU A 191 -17.94 -22.94 -1.95
N SER A 192 -17.46 -23.17 -3.18
CA SER A 192 -18.04 -22.60 -4.39
C SER A 192 -19.54 -22.91 -4.46
N PRO A 193 -20.43 -21.90 -4.44
CA PRO A 193 -21.82 -22.11 -4.79
C PRO A 193 -21.92 -22.60 -6.24
N ALA A 194 -23.00 -23.32 -6.55
CA ALA A 194 -23.31 -23.68 -7.93
C ALA A 194 -23.37 -22.41 -8.79
N VAL A 195 -22.88 -22.47 -10.02
CA VAL A 195 -22.62 -21.27 -10.84
C VAL A 195 -23.88 -20.49 -11.18
N GLU A 196 -25.02 -21.16 -11.24
CA GLU A 196 -26.31 -20.50 -11.36
C GLU A 196 -26.64 -19.63 -10.13
N THR A 197 -26.32 -20.09 -8.92
CA THR A 197 -26.46 -19.30 -7.69
C THR A 197 -25.53 -18.10 -7.70
N ALA A 198 -24.25 -18.29 -8.09
CA ALA A 198 -23.29 -17.18 -8.17
C ALA A 198 -23.70 -16.13 -9.22
N LYS A 199 -24.24 -16.55 -10.37
CA LYS A 199 -24.77 -15.65 -11.40
C LYS A 199 -25.98 -14.86 -10.91
N LEU A 200 -26.89 -15.50 -10.17
CA LEU A 200 -28.05 -14.84 -9.58
C LEU A 200 -27.62 -13.83 -8.52
N GLU A 201 -26.76 -14.21 -7.58
CA GLU A 201 -26.25 -13.31 -6.54
C GLU A 201 -25.49 -12.12 -7.13
N MET A 202 -24.72 -12.33 -8.21
CA MET A 202 -24.02 -11.24 -8.90
C MET A 202 -25.00 -10.30 -9.60
N LYS A 203 -26.06 -10.83 -10.22
CA LYS A 203 -27.12 -10.02 -10.84
C LYS A 203 -27.90 -9.23 -9.79
N ASP A 204 -28.24 -9.86 -8.66
CA ASP A 204 -28.93 -9.21 -7.55
C ASP A 204 -28.05 -8.13 -6.92
N LEU A 205 -26.76 -8.39 -6.74
CA LEU A 205 -25.80 -7.40 -6.25
C LEU A 205 -25.66 -6.24 -7.24
N ILE A 206 -25.55 -6.51 -8.54
CA ILE A 206 -25.46 -5.44 -9.55
C ILE A 206 -26.76 -4.63 -9.59
N ALA A 207 -27.93 -5.27 -9.50
CA ALA A 207 -29.21 -4.56 -9.42
C ALA A 207 -29.34 -3.73 -8.14
N TYR A 208 -28.89 -4.26 -7.00
CA TYR A 208 -28.82 -3.53 -5.73
C TYR A 208 -27.86 -2.33 -5.81
N LEU A 209 -26.72 -2.53 -6.48
CA LEU A 209 -25.70 -1.51 -6.73
C LEU A 209 -25.97 -0.69 -8.00
N ASP A 210 -27.12 -0.82 -8.67
CA ASP A 210 -27.53 0.01 -9.82
C ASP A 210 -28.30 1.25 -9.33
N TRP A 211 -27.77 1.87 -8.28
CA TRP A 211 -28.04 3.22 -7.80
C TRP A 211 -27.74 4.34 -8.81
N SER A 212 -27.70 4.06 -10.13
CA SER A 212 -27.70 5.12 -11.15
C SER A 212 -28.97 5.98 -11.07
N THR A 213 -29.97 5.57 -10.29
CA THR A 213 -30.94 6.48 -9.67
C THR A 213 -30.34 7.15 -8.43
N TRP A 214 -29.41 8.07 -8.67
CA TRP A 214 -29.12 9.10 -7.68
C TRP A 214 -30.46 9.75 -7.29
N LEU A 215 -30.75 9.84 -5.98
CA LEU A 215 -31.74 10.81 -5.54
C LEU A 215 -31.24 12.16 -6.06
N GLU A 216 -32.03 12.85 -6.89
CA GLU A 216 -31.78 14.26 -7.13
C GLU A 216 -31.74 14.93 -5.75
N CYS A 217 -30.56 15.37 -5.32
CA CYS A 217 -30.48 16.31 -4.21
C CYS A 217 -31.40 17.46 -4.62
N GLY A 218 -32.46 17.69 -3.83
CA GLY A 218 -33.32 18.84 -4.02
C GLY A 218 -32.42 20.07 -4.18
N LYS A 219 -32.76 20.97 -5.12
CA LYS A 219 -31.97 22.18 -5.38
C LYS A 219 -31.68 22.87 -4.04
N CYS A 220 -30.44 22.78 -3.56
CA CYS A 220 -30.03 23.55 -2.39
C CYS A 220 -30.18 25.02 -2.77
N ALA A 221 -30.79 25.81 -1.89
CA ALA A 221 -30.71 27.26 -2.02
C ALA A 221 -29.23 27.67 -1.85
N TYR A 222 -28.78 28.70 -2.57
CA TYR A 222 -27.37 29.14 -2.58
C TYR A 222 -26.81 29.46 -1.18
N ASP A 223 -27.71 29.64 -0.22
CA ASP A 223 -27.54 30.01 1.17
C ASP A 223 -27.23 28.82 2.12
N GLU A 224 -27.30 27.57 1.65
CA GLU A 224 -27.00 26.38 2.46
C GLU A 224 -25.56 25.83 2.27
N LEU A 225 -24.72 26.49 1.48
CA LEU A 225 -23.31 26.12 1.24
C LEU A 225 -22.31 26.82 2.19
N GLN A 226 -22.71 27.17 3.41
CA GLN A 226 -21.78 27.68 4.41
C GLN A 226 -21.40 26.59 5.42
N GLU A 227 -20.16 26.12 5.22
CA GLU A 227 -19.20 25.64 6.23
C GLU A 227 -19.74 24.81 7.41
N GLN A 228 -19.42 23.51 7.36
CA GLN A 228 -18.92 22.77 8.53
C GLN A 228 -17.92 21.71 8.10
#